data_AF-A0A425WA35-F1
#
_entry.id   AF-A0A425WA35-F1
#
_cell.length_a   1.000
_cell.length_b   1.000
_cell.length_c   1.000
_cell.angle_alpha   90.00
_cell.angle_beta   90.00
_cell.angle_gamma   90.00
#
_symmetry.space_group_name_H-M   'P 1'
#
loop_
_entity.id
_entity.type
_entity.pdbx_description
1 polymer ?
#
loop_
_entity_poly.entity_id
_entity_poly.type
_entity_poly.pdbx_seq_one_letter_code
_entity_poly.pdbx_strand_id
1 'polypeptide(L)'
;MRYFSRITNHELKSKYSKVIGWGTGMLFRLHYRQDYFDMDYVIDGTEKNVGKTINGVIVKGPDALELESNKVLVVIYAIYEKEILEQIKPFDHGQIDVIIYPLVDIILKSGHVVPKINGKSCEDLLVFSLIQQIALKSVKFLEIGVCHPVFRNNSYLLNELFSTMPDYKGVLVEANPTCWDLIEDYRPQDKLLKMGAGGGHQF
;
A
#
# COMPACT_ATOMS: atom_id res chain seq x y z
N MET A 1 7.72 -10.59 7.30
CA MET A 1 8.22 -10.29 5.92
C MET A 1 7.41 -9.14 5.32
N ARG A 2 8.03 -8.22 4.59
CA ARG A 2 7.34 -7.10 3.94
C ARG A 2 7.17 -7.35 2.43
N TYR A 3 5.97 -7.11 1.92
CA TYR A 3 5.65 -7.25 0.51
C TYR A 3 5.90 -5.93 -0.24
N PHE A 4 6.77 -5.99 -1.25
CA PHE A 4 7.05 -4.89 -2.19
C PHE A 4 6.49 -5.14 -3.59
N SER A 5 5.88 -6.30 -3.79
CA SER A 5 5.25 -6.72 -5.04
C SER A 5 3.81 -7.10 -4.80
N ARG A 6 3.02 -7.07 -5.86
CA ARG A 6 1.61 -7.43 -5.81
C ARG A 6 1.41 -8.90 -5.47
N ILE A 7 0.35 -9.17 -4.74
CA ILE A 7 -0.13 -10.52 -4.43
C ILE A 7 -1.65 -10.55 -4.58
N THR A 8 -2.19 -11.67 -5.05
CA THR A 8 -3.64 -11.79 -5.20
C THR A 8 -4.31 -12.09 -3.87
N ASN A 9 -5.55 -11.61 -3.69
CA ASN A 9 -6.40 -11.97 -2.54
C ASN A 9 -6.59 -13.50 -2.38
N HIS A 10 -6.54 -14.28 -3.46
CA HIS A 10 -6.56 -15.74 -3.41
C HIS A 10 -5.29 -16.33 -2.77
N GLU A 11 -4.11 -15.81 -3.12
CA GLU A 11 -2.86 -16.25 -2.51
C GLU A 11 -2.81 -15.93 -1.02
N LEU A 12 -3.34 -14.77 -0.60
CA LEU A 12 -3.41 -14.40 0.82
C LEU A 12 -4.13 -15.47 1.63
N LYS A 13 -5.30 -15.91 1.16
CA LYS A 13 -6.11 -16.96 1.81
C LYS A 13 -5.39 -18.30 1.93
N SER A 14 -4.46 -18.60 1.02
CA SER A 14 -3.70 -19.86 1.05
C SER A 14 -2.46 -19.81 1.93
N LYS A 15 -1.87 -18.63 2.13
CA LYS A 15 -0.55 -18.46 2.81
C LYS A 15 -0.67 -18.10 4.28
N TYR A 16 -1.81 -17.57 4.71
CA TYR A 16 -2.00 -17.00 6.04
C TYR A 16 -3.21 -17.60 6.73
N SER A 17 -3.07 -17.90 8.03
CA SER A 17 -4.18 -18.36 8.85
C SER A 17 -5.14 -17.22 9.20
N LYS A 18 -4.63 -15.99 9.21
CA LYS A 18 -5.40 -14.77 9.48
C LYS A 18 -4.95 -13.61 8.62
N VAL A 19 -5.90 -12.77 8.26
CA VAL A 19 -5.67 -11.50 7.55
C VAL A 19 -6.28 -10.38 8.38
N ILE A 20 -5.43 -9.45 8.80
CA ILE A 20 -5.76 -8.35 9.70
C ILE A 20 -5.60 -7.04 8.94
N GLY A 21 -6.56 -6.13 9.04
CA GLY A 21 -6.39 -4.76 8.51
C GLY A 21 -5.67 -3.86 9.51
N TRP A 22 -4.92 -2.87 9.03
CA TRP A 22 -4.41 -1.78 9.88
C TRP A 22 -4.81 -0.42 9.35
N GLY A 23 -5.56 0.34 10.16
CA GLY A 23 -6.08 1.65 9.82
C GLY A 23 -7.58 1.63 9.54
N THR A 24 -8.33 2.44 10.29
CA THR A 24 -9.81 2.55 10.23
C THR A 24 -10.29 3.83 9.52
N GLY A 25 -9.36 4.51 8.85
CA GLY A 25 -9.58 5.76 8.15
C GLY A 25 -10.37 5.62 6.84
N MET A 26 -10.37 6.69 6.06
CA MET A 26 -11.14 6.78 4.81
C MET A 26 -10.74 5.71 3.79
N LEU A 27 -9.45 5.35 3.70
CA LEU A 27 -8.96 4.32 2.79
C LEU A 27 -9.63 2.96 3.08
N PHE A 28 -9.64 2.51 4.33
CA PHE A 28 -10.31 1.28 4.72
C PHE A 28 -11.81 1.35 4.43
N ARG A 29 -12.46 2.45 4.84
CA ARG A 29 -13.92 2.62 4.70
C ARG A 29 -14.40 2.60 3.26
N LEU A 30 -13.63 3.18 2.34
CA LEU A 30 -13.99 3.26 0.92
C LEU A 30 -13.55 2.05 0.11
N HIS A 31 -12.43 1.41 0.48
CA HIS A 31 -11.80 0.40 -0.38
C HIS A 31 -11.90 -1.03 0.14
N TYR A 32 -12.11 -1.25 1.44
CA TYR A 32 -12.35 -2.60 1.94
C TYR A 32 -13.82 -2.96 1.85
N ARG A 33 -14.09 -4.16 1.32
CA ARG A 33 -15.39 -4.81 1.38
C ARG A 33 -15.20 -6.29 1.68
N GLN A 34 -16.11 -6.89 2.45
CA GLN A 34 -16.04 -8.30 2.84
C GLN A 34 -16.07 -9.27 1.63
N ASP A 35 -16.64 -8.86 0.49
CA ASP A 35 -16.66 -9.67 -0.72
C ASP A 35 -15.29 -9.73 -1.43
N TYR A 36 -14.32 -8.88 -1.06
CA TYR A 36 -12.97 -8.89 -1.62
C TYR A 36 -12.12 -10.00 -1.00
N PHE A 37 -12.05 -10.02 0.33
CA PHE A 37 -11.46 -11.11 1.11
C PHE A 37 -11.93 -10.98 2.55
N ASP A 38 -11.92 -12.11 3.25
CA ASP A 38 -12.31 -12.15 4.66
C ASP A 38 -11.18 -11.58 5.51
N MET A 39 -11.52 -10.64 6.38
CA MET A 39 -10.61 -10.01 7.33
C MET A 39 -11.10 -10.31 8.75
N ASP A 40 -10.22 -10.84 9.58
CA ASP A 40 -10.55 -11.30 10.93
C ASP A 40 -10.92 -10.12 11.85
N TYR A 41 -10.12 -9.06 11.79
CA TYR A 41 -10.36 -7.78 12.47
C TYR A 41 -9.51 -6.69 11.83
N VAL A 42 -9.80 -5.44 12.18
CA VAL A 42 -9.00 -4.28 11.79
C VAL A 42 -8.44 -3.59 13.03
N ILE A 43 -7.17 -3.20 12.99
CA ILE A 43 -6.50 -2.48 14.07
C ILE A 43 -6.64 -0.98 13.85
N ASP A 44 -7.01 -0.26 14.91
CA ASP A 44 -6.89 1.19 14.97
C ASP A 44 -5.67 1.56 15.82
N GLY A 45 -4.57 1.95 15.17
CA GLY A 45 -3.35 2.37 15.87
C GLY A 45 -3.51 3.62 16.76
N THR A 46 -4.60 4.37 16.61
CA THR A 46 -4.93 5.52 17.48
C THR A 46 -5.94 5.17 18.56
N GLU A 47 -6.43 3.93 18.58
CA GLU A 47 -7.44 3.38 19.48
C GLU A 47 -8.81 4.09 19.47
N LYS A 48 -9.01 5.11 18.63
CA LYS A 48 -10.24 5.94 18.59
C LYS A 48 -11.50 5.18 18.22
N ASN A 49 -11.37 4.04 17.53
CA ASN A 49 -12.49 3.24 17.05
C ASN A 49 -12.57 1.84 17.65
N VAL A 50 -11.76 1.51 18.65
CA VAL A 50 -11.75 0.18 19.30
C VAL A 50 -13.15 -0.20 19.78
N GLY A 51 -13.56 -1.44 19.53
CA GLY A 51 -14.88 -1.98 19.86
C GLY A 51 -15.99 -1.65 18.86
N LYS A 52 -15.76 -0.74 17.90
CA LYS A 52 -16.72 -0.46 16.81
C LYS A 52 -16.64 -1.54 15.73
N THR A 53 -17.69 -1.66 14.93
CA THR A 53 -17.68 -2.43 13.68
C THR A 53 -17.66 -1.47 12.50
N ILE A 54 -16.70 -1.63 11.58
CA ILE A 54 -16.56 -0.82 10.36
C ILE A 54 -16.51 -1.77 9.17
N ASN A 55 -17.35 -1.54 8.16
CA ASN A 55 -17.47 -2.42 6.97
C ASN A 55 -17.65 -3.90 7.33
N GLY A 56 -18.38 -4.17 8.42
CA GLY A 56 -18.66 -5.51 8.92
C GLY A 56 -17.50 -6.18 9.68
N VAL A 57 -16.39 -5.47 9.93
CA VAL A 57 -15.21 -5.99 10.62
C VAL A 57 -15.06 -5.31 11.98
N ILE A 58 -14.79 -6.09 13.03
CA ILE A 58 -14.58 -5.59 14.38
C ILE A 58 -13.24 -4.83 14.47
N VAL A 59 -13.23 -3.69 15.16
CA VAL A 59 -12.03 -2.89 15.39
C VAL A 59 -11.40 -3.25 16.72
N LYS A 60 -10.09 -3.51 16.72
CA LYS A 60 -9.28 -3.80 17.91
C LYS A 60 -8.11 -2.80 18.06
N GLY A 61 -7.50 -2.78 19.24
CA GLY A 61 -6.26 -2.06 19.49
C GLY A 61 -5.03 -2.82 18.96
N PRO A 62 -3.84 -2.21 18.97
CA PRO A 62 -2.58 -2.86 18.57
C PRO A 62 -2.25 -4.11 19.41
N ASP A 63 -2.63 -4.10 20.69
CA ASP A 63 -2.49 -5.19 21.67
C ASP A 63 -3.09 -6.52 21.20
N ALA A 64 -4.08 -6.48 20.31
CA ALA A 64 -4.66 -7.68 19.73
C ALA A 64 -3.64 -8.56 18.98
N LEU A 65 -2.52 -8.00 18.52
CA LEU A 65 -1.45 -8.77 17.90
C LEU A 65 -0.70 -9.68 18.88
N GLU A 66 -0.67 -9.38 20.18
CA GLU A 66 -0.01 -10.22 21.20
C GLU A 66 -0.65 -11.61 21.29
N LEU A 67 -1.93 -11.70 20.96
CA LEU A 67 -2.71 -12.94 21.00
C LEU A 67 -2.50 -13.81 19.76
N GLU A 68 -1.79 -13.30 18.75
CA GLU A 68 -1.54 -14.03 17.52
C GLU A 68 -0.33 -14.96 17.69
N SER A 69 -0.54 -16.24 17.43
CA SER A 69 0.48 -17.30 17.56
C SER A 69 0.78 -18.02 16.24
N ASN A 70 0.06 -17.66 15.19
CA ASN A 70 0.21 -18.24 13.85
C ASN A 70 0.76 -17.17 12.88
N LYS A 71 1.12 -17.61 11.68
CA LYS A 71 1.54 -16.70 10.61
C LYS A 71 0.36 -15.82 10.17
N VAL A 72 0.48 -14.52 10.39
CA VAL A 72 -0.56 -13.53 10.07
C VAL A 72 -0.09 -12.55 9.00
N LEU A 73 -1.03 -12.05 8.21
CA LEU A 73 -0.81 -10.94 7.30
C LEU A 73 -1.51 -9.69 7.80
N VAL A 74 -0.77 -8.60 7.92
CA VAL A 74 -1.30 -7.27 8.16
C VAL A 74 -1.40 -6.51 6.83
N VAL A 75 -2.63 -6.15 6.45
CA VAL A 75 -2.92 -5.31 5.28
C VAL A 75 -3.10 -3.86 5.73
N ILE A 76 -2.18 -2.99 5.37
CA ILE A 76 -2.18 -1.57 5.76
C ILE A 76 -3.12 -0.76 4.86
N TYR A 77 -4.04 -0.02 5.48
CA TYR A 77 -4.98 0.93 4.85
C TYR A 77 -4.71 2.37 5.28
N ALA A 78 -3.43 2.75 5.30
CA ALA A 78 -3.00 4.10 5.70
C ALA A 78 -1.71 4.49 4.97
N ILE A 79 -1.54 5.79 4.76
CA ILE A 79 -0.33 6.37 4.12
C ILE A 79 0.88 6.42 5.07
N TYR A 80 0.67 6.18 6.36
CA TYR A 80 1.69 6.25 7.40
C TYR A 80 2.37 4.90 7.63
N GLU A 81 2.79 4.24 6.54
CA GLU A 81 3.32 2.87 6.59
C GLU A 81 4.50 2.75 7.57
N LYS A 82 5.45 3.69 7.55
CA LYS A 82 6.62 3.66 8.45
C LYS A 82 6.23 3.71 9.93
N GLU A 83 5.28 4.56 10.29
CA GLU A 83 4.78 4.65 11.67
C GLU A 83 4.09 3.35 12.10
N ILE A 84 3.29 2.77 11.21
CA ILE A 84 2.57 1.52 11.46
C ILE A 84 3.56 0.35 11.62
N LEU A 85 4.61 0.29 10.81
CA LEU A 85 5.65 -0.72 10.96
C LEU A 85 6.34 -0.64 12.33
N GLU A 86 6.62 0.56 12.84
CA GLU A 86 7.16 0.73 14.19
C GLU A 86 6.15 0.35 15.29
N GLN A 87 4.85 0.56 15.08
CA GLN A 87 3.80 0.08 15.99
C GLN A 87 3.66 -1.45 15.97
N ILE A 88 3.89 -2.11 14.84
CA ILE A 88 3.82 -3.58 14.69
C ILE A 88 5.05 -4.26 15.31
N LYS A 89 6.22 -3.65 15.18
CA LYS A 89 7.52 -4.22 15.54
C LYS A 89 7.60 -4.86 16.95
N PRO A 90 7.02 -4.31 18.02
CA PRO A 90 7.01 -4.95 19.34
C PRO A 90 6.32 -6.32 19.36
N PHE A 91 5.39 -6.56 18.44
CA PHE A 91 4.59 -7.78 18.34
C PHE A 91 5.14 -8.79 17.31
N ASP A 92 6.10 -8.37 16.47
CA ASP A 92 6.64 -9.22 15.42
C ASP A 92 7.74 -10.15 15.94
N HIS A 93 7.34 -11.37 16.27
CA HIS A 93 8.25 -12.47 16.62
C HIS A 93 8.62 -13.35 15.42
N GLY A 94 8.61 -12.80 14.19
CA GLY A 94 8.91 -13.50 12.95
C GLY A 94 7.69 -14.16 12.28
N GLN A 95 6.50 -13.79 12.73
CA GLN A 95 5.22 -14.39 12.31
C GLN A 95 4.30 -13.40 11.59
N ILE A 96 4.68 -12.12 11.54
CA ILE A 96 3.89 -11.06 10.92
C ILE A 96 4.48 -10.73 9.55
N ASP A 97 3.66 -10.95 8.52
CA ASP A 97 3.93 -10.38 7.22
C ASP A 97 3.08 -9.14 7.01
N VAL A 98 3.59 -8.17 6.25
CA VAL A 98 2.95 -6.87 6.06
C VAL A 98 2.87 -6.54 4.58
N ILE A 99 1.72 -6.04 4.15
CA ILE A 99 1.48 -5.53 2.80
C ILE A 99 0.60 -4.28 2.86
N ILE A 100 0.82 -3.35 1.93
CA ILE A 100 -0.10 -2.22 1.74
C ILE A 100 -1.26 -2.62 0.82
N TYR A 101 -2.48 -2.13 1.12
CA TYR A 101 -3.68 -2.46 0.35
C TYR A 101 -3.54 -2.30 -1.18
N PRO A 102 -2.89 -1.25 -1.73
CA PRO A 102 -2.75 -1.08 -3.18
C PRO A 102 -2.00 -2.22 -3.87
N LEU A 103 -1.21 -3.01 -3.13
CA LEU A 103 -0.51 -4.18 -3.65
C LEU A 103 -1.31 -5.48 -3.52
N VAL A 104 -2.54 -5.44 -3.01
CA VAL A 104 -3.44 -6.60 -3.02
C VAL A 104 -4.28 -6.55 -4.30
N ASP A 105 -4.00 -7.46 -5.22
CA ASP A 105 -4.80 -7.63 -6.43
C ASP A 105 -6.12 -8.35 -6.07
N ILE A 106 -7.23 -7.64 -6.20
CA ILE A 106 -8.56 -8.16 -5.84
C ILE A 106 -9.19 -8.85 -7.05
N ILE A 107 -9.35 -10.16 -6.94
CA ILE A 107 -10.09 -10.99 -7.88
C ILE A 107 -11.43 -11.35 -7.24
N LEU A 108 -12.52 -10.88 -7.84
CA LEU A 108 -13.88 -11.15 -7.38
C LEU A 108 -14.27 -12.61 -7.64
N LYS A 109 -15.29 -13.10 -6.94
CA LYS A 109 -15.84 -14.45 -7.17
C LYS A 109 -16.29 -14.69 -8.62
N SER A 110 -16.65 -13.62 -9.35
CA SER A 110 -16.99 -13.66 -10.77
C SER A 110 -15.78 -13.79 -11.70
N GLY A 111 -14.55 -13.85 -11.17
CA GLY A 111 -13.30 -13.81 -11.93
C GLY A 111 -12.88 -12.41 -12.39
N HIS A 112 -13.70 -11.38 -12.15
CA HIS A 112 -13.36 -10.01 -12.53
C HIS A 112 -12.27 -9.45 -11.60
N VAL A 113 -11.27 -8.81 -12.19
CA VAL A 113 -10.20 -8.13 -11.45
C VAL A 113 -10.62 -6.68 -11.21
N VAL A 114 -10.57 -6.24 -9.95
CA VAL A 114 -10.81 -4.83 -9.61
C VAL A 114 -9.66 -3.98 -10.17
N PRO A 115 -9.94 -2.88 -10.90
CA PRO A 115 -8.89 -2.04 -11.47
C PRO A 115 -7.90 -1.53 -10.44
N LYS A 116 -6.62 -1.49 -10.83
CA LYS A 116 -5.51 -1.01 -10.01
C LYS A 116 -5.58 0.50 -9.94
N ILE A 117 -5.81 1.02 -8.73
CA ILE A 117 -5.85 2.45 -8.48
C ILE A 117 -4.88 2.76 -7.34
N ASN A 118 -3.75 3.33 -7.72
CA ASN A 118 -2.75 3.91 -6.84
C ASN A 118 -3.05 5.40 -6.62
N GLY A 119 -3.74 6.05 -7.56
CA GLY A 119 -4.09 7.47 -7.50
C GLY A 119 -5.18 7.83 -6.48
N LYS A 120 -5.30 9.13 -6.17
CA LYS A 120 -6.32 9.62 -5.22
C LYS A 120 -7.72 9.59 -5.84
N SER A 121 -7.82 9.94 -7.12
CA SER A 121 -9.10 10.15 -7.82
C SER A 121 -9.15 9.35 -9.12
N CYS A 122 -8.45 8.21 -9.18
CA CYS A 122 -8.35 7.33 -10.34
C CYS A 122 -7.69 7.99 -11.58
N GLU A 123 -6.85 9.01 -11.37
CA GLU A 123 -6.16 9.69 -12.48
C GLU A 123 -5.19 8.75 -13.22
N ASP A 124 -4.69 7.73 -12.53
CA ASP A 124 -3.90 6.66 -13.10
C ASP A 124 -4.64 5.82 -14.15
N LEU A 125 -5.96 5.62 -14.04
CA LEU A 125 -6.75 4.96 -15.09
C LEU A 125 -6.78 5.78 -16.40
N LEU A 126 -6.83 7.10 -16.30
CA LEU A 126 -6.74 7.98 -17.47
C LEU A 126 -5.36 7.89 -18.11
N VAL A 127 -4.30 7.92 -17.29
CA VAL A 127 -2.91 7.74 -17.75
C VAL A 127 -2.75 6.37 -18.41
N PHE A 128 -3.29 5.30 -17.82
CA PHE A 128 -3.27 3.96 -18.40
C PHE A 128 -3.94 3.92 -19.78
N SER A 129 -5.14 4.51 -19.91
CA SER A 129 -5.86 4.58 -21.18
C SER A 129 -5.05 5.30 -22.25
N LEU A 130 -4.42 6.43 -21.90
CA LEU A 130 -3.55 7.19 -22.82
C LEU A 130 -2.33 6.38 -23.25
N ILE A 131 -1.66 5.70 -22.31
CA ILE A 131 -0.52 4.82 -22.58
C ILE A 131 -0.88 3.75 -23.62
N GLN A 132 -2.04 3.12 -23.46
CA GLN A 132 -2.53 2.10 -24.39
C GLN A 132 -2.81 2.68 -25.78
N GLN A 133 -3.46 3.84 -25.85
CA GLN A 133 -3.82 4.49 -27.11
C GLN A 133 -2.61 4.93 -27.94
N ILE A 134 -1.57 5.47 -27.28
CA ILE A 134 -0.33 5.89 -27.98
C ILE A 134 0.68 4.76 -28.14
N ALA A 135 0.35 3.55 -27.67
CA ALA A 135 1.22 2.37 -27.68
C ALA A 135 2.62 2.65 -27.10
N LEU A 136 2.68 3.40 -25.99
CA LEU A 136 3.94 3.81 -25.37
C LEU A 136 4.78 2.59 -25.00
N LYS A 137 6.04 2.55 -25.43
CA LYS A 137 6.95 1.40 -25.20
C LYS A 137 7.90 1.59 -24.02
N SER A 138 8.16 2.84 -23.66
CA SER A 138 9.00 3.22 -22.52
C SER A 138 8.67 4.65 -22.11
N VAL A 139 9.04 5.02 -20.89
CA VAL A 139 8.75 6.34 -20.31
C VAL A 139 9.97 6.91 -19.61
N LYS A 140 10.13 8.23 -19.74
CA LYS A 140 11.04 9.04 -18.94
C LYS A 140 10.22 10.11 -18.25
N PHE A 141 10.30 10.21 -16.92
CA PHE A 141 9.49 11.17 -16.16
C PHE A 141 10.25 11.73 -14.96
N LEU A 142 9.74 12.85 -14.47
CA LEU A 142 10.14 13.50 -13.23
C LEU A 142 8.90 13.59 -12.33
N GLU A 143 9.02 13.12 -11.10
CA GLU A 143 8.04 13.31 -10.05
C GLU A 143 8.64 14.19 -8.95
N ILE A 144 7.87 15.18 -8.48
CA ILE A 144 8.25 16.06 -7.38
C ILE A 144 7.20 15.94 -6.28
N GLY A 145 7.63 15.67 -5.04
CA GLY A 145 6.73 15.47 -3.91
C GLY A 145 6.10 14.08 -3.91
N VAL A 146 6.95 13.05 -3.87
CA VAL A 146 6.56 11.64 -3.97
C VAL A 146 5.73 11.20 -2.77
N CYS A 147 6.09 11.67 -1.56
CA CYS A 147 5.52 11.30 -0.28
C CYS A 147 5.51 9.77 -0.06
N HIS A 148 4.36 9.10 -0.26
CA HIS A 148 4.29 7.65 -0.26
C HIS A 148 4.49 7.13 -1.70
N PRO A 149 5.44 6.22 -1.96
CA PRO A 149 5.80 5.80 -3.33
C PRO A 149 4.70 5.03 -4.07
N VAL A 150 3.74 4.45 -3.34
CA VAL A 150 2.60 3.70 -3.89
C VAL A 150 1.24 4.37 -3.62
N PHE A 151 0.85 4.55 -2.34
CA PHE A 151 -0.43 5.19 -2.00
C PHE A 151 -0.55 6.61 -2.55
N ARG A 152 -1.69 6.87 -3.21
CA ARG A 152 -2.04 8.17 -3.77
C ARG A 152 -0.97 8.69 -4.74
N ASN A 153 -0.25 7.79 -5.40
CA ASN A 153 0.86 8.08 -6.30
C ASN A 153 0.57 7.54 -7.70
N ASN A 154 0.19 8.44 -8.61
CA ASN A 154 -0.18 8.08 -9.99
C ASN A 154 1.03 7.60 -10.81
N SER A 155 2.23 8.07 -10.47
CA SER A 155 3.44 7.73 -11.23
C SER A 155 3.94 6.32 -10.90
N TYR A 156 3.48 5.72 -9.80
CA TYR A 156 3.77 4.32 -9.49
C TYR A 156 3.30 3.39 -10.63
N LEU A 157 2.18 3.69 -11.29
CA LEU A 157 1.73 2.94 -12.48
C LEU A 157 2.81 2.89 -13.58
N LEU A 158 3.55 3.98 -13.78
CA LEU A 158 4.63 4.03 -14.77
C LEU A 158 5.80 3.12 -14.38
N ASN A 159 6.14 3.10 -13.08
CA ASN A 159 7.13 2.19 -12.54
C ASN A 159 6.70 0.73 -12.75
N GLU A 160 5.45 0.39 -12.44
CA GLU A 160 4.93 -0.98 -12.60
C GLU A 160 4.95 -1.45 -14.06
N LEU A 161 4.61 -0.57 -15.01
CA LEU A 161 4.50 -0.94 -16.42
C LEU A 161 5.84 -0.97 -17.15
N PHE A 162 6.78 -0.10 -16.77
CA PHE A 162 7.96 0.17 -17.59
C PHE A 162 9.30 -0.04 -16.90
N SER A 163 9.38 -0.27 -15.58
CA SER A 163 10.67 -0.34 -14.86
C SER A 163 11.64 -1.44 -15.34
N THR A 164 11.14 -2.43 -16.07
CA THR A 164 11.95 -3.50 -16.68
C THR A 164 12.38 -3.21 -18.12
N MET A 165 11.93 -2.09 -18.71
CA MET A 165 12.24 -1.72 -20.08
C MET A 165 13.61 -1.03 -20.17
N PRO A 166 14.43 -1.31 -21.21
CA PRO A 166 15.79 -0.76 -21.31
C PRO A 166 15.88 0.77 -21.29
N ASP A 167 14.88 1.47 -21.82
CA ASP A 167 14.87 2.93 -21.94
C ASP A 167 14.15 3.65 -20.78
N TYR A 168 13.71 2.91 -19.77
CA TYR A 168 12.99 3.45 -18.63
C TYR A 168 13.86 4.40 -17.81
N LYS A 169 13.30 5.56 -17.42
CA LYS A 169 13.98 6.47 -16.50
C LYS A 169 13.00 7.29 -15.67
N GLY A 170 12.76 6.88 -14.44
CA GLY A 170 12.11 7.72 -13.45
C GLY A 170 13.12 8.50 -12.61
N VAL A 171 12.82 9.78 -12.38
CA VAL A 171 13.53 10.62 -11.41
C VAL A 171 12.52 11.11 -10.40
N LEU A 172 12.80 10.84 -9.12
CA LEU A 172 11.93 11.18 -8.00
C LEU A 172 12.60 12.28 -7.19
N VAL A 173 11.86 13.30 -6.79
CA VAL A 173 12.37 14.39 -5.94
C VAL A 173 11.53 14.40 -4.66
N GLU A 174 12.15 14.15 -3.52
CA GLU A 174 11.50 14.17 -2.22
C GLU A 174 12.35 14.91 -1.19
N ALA A 175 11.74 15.92 -0.58
CA ALA A 175 12.39 16.77 0.42
C ALA A 175 12.30 16.16 1.82
N ASN A 176 11.27 15.36 2.11
CA ASN A 176 11.06 14.77 3.42
C ASN A 176 11.91 13.51 3.63
N PRO A 177 12.91 13.53 4.54
CA PRO A 177 13.77 12.39 4.79
C PRO A 177 13.04 11.17 5.34
N THR A 178 11.87 11.33 5.96
CA THR A 178 11.14 10.18 6.52
C THR A 178 10.59 9.25 5.44
N CYS A 179 10.48 9.73 4.20
CA CYS A 179 9.97 8.99 3.05
C CYS A 179 11.07 8.31 2.22
N TRP A 180 12.35 8.65 2.39
CA TRP A 180 13.41 8.21 1.47
C TRP A 180 13.59 6.71 1.42
N ASP A 181 13.75 6.06 2.58
CA ASP A 181 13.92 4.60 2.67
C ASP A 181 12.74 3.88 2.00
N LEU A 182 11.53 4.39 2.27
CA LEU A 182 10.29 3.86 1.73
C LEU A 182 10.27 3.93 0.19
N ILE A 183 10.69 5.06 -0.37
CA ILE A 183 10.77 5.26 -1.81
C ILE A 183 11.81 4.34 -2.45
N GLU A 184 13.00 4.24 -1.85
CA GLU A 184 14.09 3.39 -2.34
C GLU A 184 13.68 1.91 -2.33
N ASP A 185 12.94 1.46 -1.31
CA ASP A 185 12.43 0.10 -1.20
C ASP A 185 11.42 -0.24 -2.31
N TYR A 186 10.41 0.61 -2.53
CA TYR A 186 9.32 0.32 -3.49
C TYR A 186 9.69 0.64 -4.93
N ARG A 187 10.65 1.54 -5.16
CA ARG A 187 10.98 2.05 -6.50
C ARG A 187 12.48 2.00 -6.76
N PRO A 188 13.12 0.83 -6.64
CA PRO A 188 14.58 0.70 -6.71
C PRO A 188 15.17 1.09 -8.07
N GLN A 189 14.36 1.08 -9.13
CA GLN A 189 14.78 1.45 -10.49
C GLN A 189 14.67 2.94 -10.79
N ASP A 190 14.04 3.70 -9.89
CA ASP A 190 13.93 5.13 -10.01
C ASP A 190 15.07 5.84 -9.28
N LYS A 191 15.57 6.93 -9.87
CA LYS A 191 16.60 7.74 -9.21
C LYS A 191 15.95 8.71 -8.23
N LEU A 192 16.13 8.48 -6.93
CA LEU A 192 15.73 9.42 -5.90
C LEU A 192 16.74 10.56 -5.72
N LEU A 193 16.24 11.79 -5.83
CA LEU A 193 16.92 13.03 -5.47
C LEU A 193 16.40 13.49 -4.11
N LYS A 194 17.25 13.37 -3.09
CA LYS A 194 16.99 13.69 -1.68
C LYS A 194 17.11 15.21 -1.44
N MET A 195 16.30 16.00 -2.14
CA MET A 195 16.39 17.46 -2.16
C MET A 195 15.02 18.12 -2.40
N GLY A 196 14.93 19.42 -2.14
CA GLY A 196 13.75 20.24 -2.37
C GLY A 196 13.39 21.08 -1.15
N ALA A 197 12.21 21.69 -1.17
CA ALA A 197 11.63 22.41 -0.05
C ALA A 197 10.22 21.86 0.22
N GLY A 198 9.93 21.54 1.49
CA GLY A 198 8.62 21.10 1.94
C GLY A 198 8.10 22.01 3.05
N GLY A 199 6.77 22.04 3.23
CA GLY A 199 6.19 22.65 4.42
C GLY A 199 6.60 21.85 5.65
N GLY A 200 7.32 22.48 6.58
CA GLY A 200 7.74 21.84 7.83
C GLY A 200 6.53 21.49 8.69
N HIS A 201 6.07 20.25 8.61
CA HIS A 201 5.25 19.66 9.67
C HIS A 201 6.16 18.76 10.49
N GLN A 202 6.59 19.28 11.65
CA GLN A 202 7.02 18.46 12.76
C GLN A 202 5.82 17.58 13.13
N PHE A 203 6.03 16.26 13.09
CA PHE A 203 5.06 15.27 13.56
C PHE A 203 4.85 15.39 15.06
#